data_AF-A0A366LFM0-F1
#
_entry.id   AF-A0A366LFM0-F1
#
_cell.length_a   1.000
_cell.length_b   1.000
_cell.length_c   1.000
_cell.angle_alpha   90.00
_cell.angle_beta   90.00
_cell.angle_gamma   90.00
#
_symmetry.space_group_name_H-M   'P 1'
#
loop_
_entity.id
_entity.type
_entity.pdbx_description
1 polymer ?
#
loop_
_entity_poly.entity_id
_entity_poly.type
_entity_poly.pdbx_seq_one_letter_code
_entity_poly.pdbx_strand_id
1 'polypeptide(L)'
;MAAAQFVMALNFATEFELLSLSAMNAQGGNAKKGGLVFVRNGKLKMHQEIYDHLSLVSISSICAGSIYLHGLDKIVAEILNLPYSDELLDLAGAEDDYMAFKRLCSPVSRFFLLQAKKVQWSAILSTFRFFMTDGIWDVVNYVAKALNQADADVLSCTQLLENMQSQEWYPGFCDLLKTFHASRYPLSKTILESELPEMA
;
A
#
# COMPACT_ATOMS: atom_id res chain seq x y z
N MET A 1 3.71 2.56 8.93
CA MET A 1 2.60 1.70 8.46
C MET A 1 1.42 2.50 7.91
N ALA A 2 0.65 3.25 8.73
CA ALA A 2 -0.53 4.01 8.26
C ALA A 2 -0.24 5.01 7.12
N ALA A 3 0.92 5.68 7.16
CA ALA A 3 1.37 6.56 6.07
C ALA A 3 1.51 5.84 4.73
N ALA A 4 2.10 4.64 4.75
CA ALA A 4 2.31 3.84 3.54
C ALA A 4 0.98 3.37 2.94
N GLN A 5 0.06 2.92 3.79
CA GLN A 5 -1.29 2.55 3.37
C GLN A 5 -2.04 3.75 2.80
N PHE A 6 -1.86 4.95 3.36
CA PHE A 6 -2.50 6.16 2.86
C PHE A 6 -1.99 6.53 1.48
N VAL A 7 -0.67 6.64 1.33
CA VAL A 7 -0.04 6.97 0.04
C VAL A 7 -0.37 5.91 -1.00
N MET A 8 -0.42 4.64 -0.61
CA MET A 8 -0.89 3.55 -1.48
C MET A 8 -2.33 3.78 -1.92
N ALA A 9 -3.23 4.12 -1.00
CA ALA A 9 -4.64 4.31 -1.29
C ALA A 9 -4.94 5.54 -2.15
N LEU A 10 -4.05 6.55 -2.18
CA LEU A 10 -4.16 7.68 -3.10
C LEU A 10 -4.11 7.26 -4.58
N ASN A 11 -3.49 6.11 -4.90
CA ASN A 11 -3.56 5.53 -6.25
C ASN A 11 -4.99 5.19 -6.70
N PHE A 12 -5.91 5.02 -5.74
CA PHE A 12 -7.28 4.57 -5.99
C PHE A 12 -8.32 5.63 -5.58
N ALA A 13 -7.90 6.90 -5.44
CA ALA A 13 -8.77 7.98 -4.96
C ALA A 13 -9.96 8.29 -5.89
N THR A 14 -9.90 7.87 -7.16
CA THR A 14 -11.02 7.95 -8.11
C THR A 14 -12.03 6.81 -7.95
N GLU A 15 -11.69 5.78 -7.18
CA GLU A 15 -12.45 4.53 -7.05
C GLU A 15 -12.97 4.32 -5.62
N PHE A 16 -12.33 4.95 -4.63
CA PHE A 16 -12.75 4.96 -3.22
C PHE A 16 -12.72 6.37 -2.65
N GLU A 17 -13.60 6.63 -1.68
CA GLU A 17 -13.56 7.85 -0.90
C GLU A 17 -12.78 7.60 0.40
N LEU A 18 -11.60 8.20 0.52
CA LEU A 18 -10.82 8.17 1.76
C LEU A 18 -11.38 9.19 2.75
N LEU A 19 -12.22 8.76 3.69
CA LEU A 19 -12.87 9.68 4.62
C LEU A 19 -11.98 10.12 5.79
N SER A 20 -11.18 9.24 6.38
CA SER A 20 -10.28 9.67 7.47
C SER A 20 -9.05 8.77 7.69
N LEU A 21 -8.01 9.40 8.21
CA LEU A 21 -6.76 8.80 8.66
C LEU A 21 -6.77 8.92 10.19
N SER A 22 -6.93 7.82 10.92
CA SER A 22 -6.72 7.88 12.38
C SER A 22 -5.21 7.97 12.63
N ALA A 23 -4.77 9.14 13.09
CA ALA A 23 -3.40 9.37 13.53
C ALA A 23 -3.25 8.80 14.95
N MET A 24 -2.29 7.91 15.18
CA MET A 24 -2.03 7.37 16.51
C MET A 24 -1.51 8.47 17.43
N ASN A 25 -2.24 8.80 18.49
CA ASN A 25 -1.61 9.38 19.66
C ASN A 25 -1.15 8.26 20.60
N ALA A 26 0.16 8.12 20.76
CA ALA A 26 0.75 7.34 21.84
C ALA A 26 0.70 8.15 23.14
N GLN A 27 -0.50 8.41 23.67
CA GLN A 27 -0.64 8.88 25.05
C GLN A 27 -1.14 7.74 25.95
N GLY A 28 -0.26 7.28 26.83
CA GLY A 28 -0.57 6.60 28.09
C GLY A 28 -1.46 5.35 28.03
N GLY A 29 -0.84 4.17 27.94
CA GLY A 29 -1.36 2.93 28.54
C GLY A 29 -2.31 2.07 27.72
N ASN A 30 -2.85 2.53 26.60
CA ASN A 30 -3.61 1.69 25.66
C ASN A 30 -3.28 2.09 24.22
N ALA A 31 -2.23 1.48 23.65
CA ALA A 31 -1.90 1.65 22.24
C ALA A 31 -3.03 1.08 21.36
N LYS A 32 -3.96 1.91 20.93
CA LYS A 32 -4.92 1.54 19.89
C LYS A 32 -4.19 1.57 18.55
N LYS A 33 -4.31 0.49 17.76
CA LYS A 33 -3.81 0.41 16.39
C LYS A 33 -4.48 1.51 15.55
N GLY A 34 -3.77 2.61 15.27
CA GLY A 34 -4.18 3.55 14.23
C GLY A 34 -4.30 2.81 12.91
N GLY A 35 -5.41 3.04 12.24
CA GLY A 35 -5.77 2.39 10.99
C GLY A 35 -6.42 3.40 10.06
N LEU A 36 -6.33 3.14 8.77
CA LEU A 36 -7.13 3.85 7.78
C LEU A 36 -8.58 3.44 7.92
N VAL A 37 -9.46 4.41 8.11
CA VAL A 37 -10.90 4.16 8.01
C VAL A 37 -11.30 4.45 6.58
N PHE A 38 -11.28 3.40 5.76
CA PHE A 38 -11.91 3.43 4.44
C PHE A 38 -13.42 3.42 4.62
N VAL A 39 -14.09 4.48 4.18
CA VAL A 39 -15.54 4.46 4.08
C VAL A 39 -15.90 4.37 2.62
N ARG A 40 -16.59 3.28 2.28
CA ARG A 40 -17.04 3.01 0.93
C ARG A 40 -17.87 4.18 0.40
N ASN A 41 -17.52 4.67 -0.78
CA ASN A 41 -18.42 5.54 -1.53
C ASN A 41 -19.61 4.73 -2.05
N GLY A 42 -20.78 4.91 -1.42
CA GLY A 42 -22.00 4.19 -1.80
C GLY A 42 -22.52 4.52 -3.21
N LYS A 43 -21.99 5.56 -3.87
CA LYS A 43 -22.38 5.98 -5.22
C LYS A 43 -21.55 5.32 -6.33
N LEU A 44 -20.40 4.72 -6.00
CA LEU A 44 -19.57 4.00 -6.96
C LEU A 44 -19.99 2.53 -7.01
N LYS A 45 -20.29 2.01 -8.21
CA LYS A 45 -20.52 0.58 -8.41
C LYS A 45 -19.23 -0.16 -8.04
N MET A 46 -19.36 -1.28 -7.32
CA MET A 46 -18.23 -2.17 -7.04
C MET A 46 -17.57 -2.56 -8.37
N HIS A 47 -16.34 -2.10 -8.61
CA HIS A 47 -15.54 -2.63 -9.70
C HIS A 47 -15.06 -4.04 -9.32
N GLN A 48 -14.91 -4.93 -10.30
CA GLN A 48 -14.50 -6.32 -10.04
C GLN A 48 -13.10 -6.43 -9.40
N GLU A 49 -12.34 -5.35 -9.52
CA GLU A 49 -10.92 -5.19 -9.21
C GLU A 49 -10.67 -4.66 -7.79
N ILE A 50 -11.73 -4.32 -7.05
CA ILE A 50 -11.69 -3.79 -5.68
C ILE A 50 -10.86 -4.64 -4.71
N TYR A 51 -10.87 -5.96 -4.88
CA TYR A 51 -10.13 -6.87 -4.02
C TYR A 51 -8.62 -6.73 -4.19
N ASP A 52 -8.16 -6.43 -5.40
CA ASP A 52 -6.76 -6.22 -5.67
C ASP A 52 -6.29 -4.86 -5.09
N HIS A 53 -7.05 -3.78 -5.26
CA HIS A 53 -6.72 -2.48 -4.66
C HIS A 53 -6.59 -2.58 -3.14
N LEU A 54 -7.56 -3.22 -2.49
CA LEU A 54 -7.52 -3.46 -1.06
C LEU A 54 -6.34 -4.36 -0.68
N SER A 55 -5.97 -5.33 -1.51
CA SER A 55 -4.81 -6.19 -1.26
C SER A 55 -3.50 -5.39 -1.28
N LEU A 56 -3.34 -4.49 -2.25
CA LEU A 56 -2.17 -3.60 -2.38
C LEU A 56 -2.09 -2.63 -1.20
N VAL A 57 -3.23 -2.07 -0.76
CA VAL A 57 -3.29 -1.25 0.45
C VAL A 57 -2.91 -2.06 1.68
N SER A 58 -3.48 -3.25 1.89
CA SER A 58 -3.17 -4.07 3.07
C SER A 58 -1.70 -4.47 3.14
N ILE A 59 -1.10 -4.92 2.04
CA ILE A 59 0.30 -5.38 2.03
C ILE A 59 1.33 -4.23 2.10
N SER A 60 0.90 -2.99 1.87
CA SER A 60 1.76 -1.81 1.89
C SER A 60 2.35 -1.49 3.26
N SER A 61 1.69 -1.84 4.36
CA SER A 61 2.24 -1.65 5.71
C SER A 61 3.46 -2.52 5.94
N ILE A 62 3.40 -3.80 5.55
CA ILE A 62 4.48 -4.79 5.64
C ILE A 62 5.66 -4.40 4.74
N CYS A 63 5.38 -4.03 3.50
CA CYS A 63 6.44 -3.61 2.58
C CYS A 63 7.15 -2.34 3.06
N ALA A 64 6.40 -1.37 3.60
CA ALA A 64 7.00 -0.17 4.17
C ALA A 64 7.74 -0.45 5.49
N GLY A 65 7.26 -1.37 6.33
CA GLY A 65 7.99 -1.83 7.53
C GLY A 65 9.32 -2.47 7.15
N SER A 66 9.30 -3.32 6.13
CA SER A 66 10.48 -3.97 5.55
C SER A 66 11.51 -2.94 5.04
N ILE A 67 11.06 -1.92 4.29
CA ILE A 67 11.94 -0.82 3.84
C ILE A 67 12.49 -0.03 5.02
N TYR A 68 11.66 0.26 6.02
CA TYR A 68 12.08 1.00 7.21
C TYR A 68 13.15 0.24 8.02
N LEU A 69 13.01 -1.08 8.15
CA LEU A 69 13.94 -1.93 8.89
C LEU A 69 15.25 -2.19 8.14
N HIS A 70 15.17 -2.45 6.83
CA HIS A 70 16.31 -2.92 6.04
C HIS A 70 16.96 -1.85 5.16
N GLY A 71 16.28 -0.72 4.95
CA GLY A 71 16.69 0.33 4.04
C GLY A 71 16.22 0.09 2.59
N LEU A 72 15.87 1.16 1.89
CA LEU A 72 15.36 1.11 0.52
C LEU A 72 16.37 0.46 -0.44
N ASP A 73 17.65 0.84 -0.35
CA ASP A 73 18.71 0.33 -1.23
C ASP A 73 18.87 -1.20 -1.14
N LYS A 74 18.74 -1.76 0.06
CA LYS A 74 18.83 -3.21 0.26
C LYS A 74 17.64 -3.93 -0.37
N ILE A 75 16.42 -3.41 -0.16
CA ILE A 75 15.23 -3.98 -0.78
C ILE A 75 15.32 -3.88 -2.31
N VAL A 76 15.83 -2.77 -2.86
CA VAL A 76 16.04 -2.61 -4.32
C VAL A 76 16.99 -3.69 -4.86
N ALA A 77 18.10 -3.94 -4.16
CA ALA A 77 19.09 -4.93 -4.58
C ALA A 77 18.57 -6.38 -4.52
N GLU A 78 17.64 -6.68 -3.60
CA GLU A 78 17.19 -8.04 -3.31
C GLU A 78 15.75 -8.35 -3.76
N ILE A 79 15.03 -7.37 -4.35
CA ILE A 79 13.60 -7.51 -4.68
C ILE A 79 13.28 -8.74 -5.55
N LEU A 80 14.17 -9.11 -6.46
CA LEU A 80 14.00 -10.27 -7.35
C LEU A 80 14.11 -11.61 -6.60
N ASN A 81 14.76 -11.62 -5.44
CA ASN A 81 14.99 -12.81 -4.62
C ASN A 81 13.86 -13.02 -3.58
N LEU A 82 13.08 -11.98 -3.28
CA LEU A 82 11.99 -12.04 -2.29
C LEU A 82 11.02 -13.20 -2.50
N PRO A 83 10.58 -13.56 -3.72
CA PRO A 83 9.65 -14.68 -3.90
C PRO A 83 10.20 -16.05 -3.44
N TYR A 84 11.51 -16.16 -3.26
CA TYR A 84 12.23 -17.36 -2.84
C TYR A 84 12.72 -17.30 -1.40
N SER A 85 12.75 -16.12 -0.79
CA SER A 85 13.16 -15.88 0.59
C SER A 85 12.32 -14.76 1.21
N ASP A 86 11.58 -15.09 2.26
CA ASP A 86 10.76 -14.14 3.01
C ASP A 86 11.53 -13.39 4.11
N GLU A 87 12.86 -13.58 4.20
CA GLU A 87 13.72 -13.02 5.25
C GLU A 87 13.69 -11.48 5.35
N LEU A 88 13.36 -10.81 4.25
CA LEU A 88 13.26 -9.35 4.20
C LEU A 88 11.84 -8.83 4.44
N LEU A 89 10.84 -9.70 4.60
CA LEU A 89 9.47 -9.29 4.91
C LEU A 89 9.29 -9.16 6.42
N ASP A 90 9.19 -7.92 6.88
CA ASP A 90 8.89 -7.62 8.28
C ASP A 90 7.37 -7.65 8.54
N LEU A 91 6.94 -8.68 9.27
CA LEU A 91 5.55 -8.88 9.68
C LEU A 91 5.26 -8.26 11.06
N ALA A 92 6.28 -7.83 11.80
CA ALA A 92 6.13 -7.41 13.19
C ALA A 92 5.19 -6.21 13.31
N GLY A 93 4.09 -6.38 14.04
CA GLY A 93 3.10 -5.32 14.26
C GLY A 93 2.13 -5.08 13.10
N ALA A 94 2.23 -5.85 12.01
CA ALA A 94 1.37 -5.78 10.82
C ALA A 94 0.65 -7.12 10.51
N GLU A 95 0.53 -8.01 11.49
CA GLU A 95 0.00 -9.37 11.30
C GLU A 95 -1.47 -9.37 10.84
N ASP A 96 -2.27 -8.44 11.37
CA ASP A 96 -3.67 -8.27 10.98
C ASP A 96 -3.80 -7.82 9.52
N ASP A 97 -2.91 -6.91 9.07
CA ASP A 97 -2.84 -6.46 7.69
C ASP A 97 -2.45 -7.60 6.75
N TYR A 98 -1.49 -8.45 7.17
CA TYR A 98 -1.10 -9.63 6.41
C TYR A 98 -2.26 -10.62 6.25
N MET A 99 -3.03 -10.85 7.32
CA MET A 99 -4.18 -11.74 7.29
C MET A 99 -5.33 -11.18 6.43
N ALA A 100 -5.56 -9.86 6.47
CA ALA A 100 -6.48 -9.18 5.58
C ALA A 100 -6.05 -9.33 4.11
N PHE A 101 -4.78 -9.05 3.82
CA PHE A 101 -4.18 -9.23 2.51
C PHE A 101 -4.39 -10.65 1.95
N LYS A 102 -4.09 -11.70 2.74
CA LYS A 102 -4.29 -13.09 2.31
C LYS A 102 -5.75 -13.40 1.98
N ARG A 103 -6.70 -12.85 2.74
CA ARG A 103 -8.14 -13.00 2.46
C ARG A 103 -8.54 -12.33 1.15
N LEU A 104 -7.97 -11.16 0.85
CA LEU A 104 -8.23 -10.37 -0.36
C LEU A 104 -7.61 -10.99 -1.63
N CYS A 105 -6.48 -11.70 -1.50
CA CYS A 105 -5.85 -12.42 -2.62
C CYS A 105 -6.69 -13.59 -3.16
N SER A 106 -7.53 -14.20 -2.33
CA SER A 106 -8.31 -15.39 -2.71
C SER A 106 -9.36 -15.08 -3.80
N PRO A 107 -10.20 -14.02 -3.67
CA PRO A 107 -11.06 -13.55 -4.75
C PRO A 107 -10.31 -13.25 -6.05
N VAL A 108 -9.16 -12.58 -5.98
CA VAL A 108 -8.34 -12.21 -7.15
C VAL A 108 -7.83 -13.47 -7.87
N SER A 109 -7.26 -14.41 -7.11
CA SER A 109 -6.80 -15.71 -7.59
C SER A 109 -7.91 -16.49 -8.33
N ARG A 110 -9.14 -16.50 -7.78
CA ARG A 110 -10.27 -17.17 -8.43
C ARG A 110 -10.75 -16.46 -9.69
N PHE A 111 -10.79 -15.12 -9.66
CA PHE A 111 -11.27 -14.32 -10.78
C PHE A 111 -10.37 -14.48 -12.01
N PHE A 112 -9.05 -14.43 -11.81
CA PHE A 112 -8.08 -14.56 -12.90
C PHE A 112 -7.64 -16.01 -13.17
N LEU A 113 -8.12 -16.99 -12.40
CA LEU A 113 -7.72 -18.40 -12.46
C LEU A 113 -6.21 -18.61 -12.26
N LEU A 114 -5.65 -17.96 -11.24
CA LEU A 114 -4.22 -17.96 -10.93
C LEU A 114 -3.94 -18.62 -9.58
N GLN A 115 -2.72 -19.13 -9.41
CA GLN A 115 -2.28 -19.64 -8.11
C GLN A 115 -2.23 -18.53 -7.06
N ALA A 116 -2.82 -18.75 -5.89
CA ALA A 116 -2.89 -17.75 -4.82
C ALA A 116 -1.50 -17.24 -4.37
N LYS A 117 -0.46 -18.09 -4.40
CA LYS A 117 0.91 -17.71 -4.07
C LYS A 117 1.49 -16.72 -5.09
N LYS A 118 1.20 -16.89 -6.39
CA LYS A 118 1.61 -15.95 -7.44
C LYS A 118 0.94 -14.60 -7.28
N VAL A 119 -0.36 -14.58 -6.98
CA VAL A 119 -1.10 -13.34 -6.70
C VAL A 119 -0.50 -12.61 -5.50
N GLN A 120 -0.20 -13.33 -4.41
CA GLN A 120 0.42 -12.72 -3.23
C GLN A 120 1.77 -12.08 -3.56
N TRP A 121 2.66 -12.83 -4.22
CA TRP A 121 3.99 -12.31 -4.54
C TRP A 121 3.96 -11.15 -5.51
N SER A 122 3.10 -11.18 -6.53
CA SER A 122 2.99 -10.03 -7.44
C SER A 122 2.46 -8.78 -6.74
N ALA A 123 1.48 -8.93 -5.82
CA ALA A 123 1.00 -7.79 -5.04
C ALA A 123 2.10 -7.22 -4.13
N ILE A 124 2.92 -8.09 -3.51
CA ILE A 124 4.10 -7.69 -2.70
C ILE A 124 5.12 -6.95 -3.58
N LEU A 125 5.52 -7.53 -4.71
CA LEU A 125 6.50 -6.93 -5.62
C LEU A 125 6.01 -5.60 -6.21
N SER A 126 4.75 -5.54 -6.61
CA SER A 126 4.11 -4.31 -7.11
C SER A 126 4.09 -3.22 -6.04
N THR A 127 3.92 -3.60 -4.79
CA THR A 127 3.95 -2.67 -3.65
C THR A 127 5.36 -2.17 -3.37
N PHE A 128 6.38 -3.03 -3.43
CA PHE A 128 7.76 -2.59 -3.32
C PHE A 128 8.18 -1.67 -4.48
N ARG A 129 7.85 -2.02 -5.72
CA ARG A 129 8.13 -1.19 -6.90
C ARG A 129 7.47 0.19 -6.81
N PHE A 130 6.27 0.27 -6.23
CA PHE A 130 5.65 1.55 -5.92
C PHE A 130 6.55 2.41 -5.04
N PHE A 131 6.99 1.87 -3.90
CA PHE A 131 7.81 2.61 -2.95
C PHE A 131 9.22 2.93 -3.46
N MET A 132 9.72 2.14 -4.41
CA MET A 132 11.00 2.38 -5.08
C MET A 132 10.92 3.42 -6.20
N THR A 133 9.74 3.82 -6.61
CA THR A 133 9.59 4.92 -7.58
C THR A 133 10.09 6.20 -6.93
N ASP A 134 10.98 6.92 -7.63
CA ASP A 134 11.58 8.16 -7.16
C ASP A 134 10.52 9.12 -6.59
N GLY A 135 10.76 9.61 -5.38
CA GLY A 135 9.88 10.54 -4.66
C GLY A 135 8.73 9.89 -3.89
N ILE A 136 8.31 8.65 -4.17
CA ILE A 136 7.19 8.02 -3.43
C ILE A 136 7.56 7.79 -1.96
N TRP A 137 8.78 7.29 -1.69
CA TRP A 137 9.22 7.07 -0.31
C TRP A 137 9.32 8.37 0.48
N ASP A 138 9.72 9.47 -0.16
CA ASP A 138 9.76 10.79 0.48
C ASP A 138 8.35 11.28 0.87
N VAL A 139 7.35 11.02 0.03
CA VAL A 139 5.94 11.30 0.35
C VAL A 139 5.46 10.44 1.52
N VAL A 140 5.84 9.16 1.57
CA VAL A 140 5.53 8.29 2.72
C VAL A 140 6.15 8.85 4.00
N ASN A 141 7.41 9.30 3.95
CA ASN A 141 8.09 9.92 5.09
C ASN A 141 7.43 11.25 5.51
N TYR A 142 7.03 12.08 4.55
CA TYR A 142 6.29 13.31 4.79
C TYR A 142 4.98 13.04 5.54
N VAL A 143 4.17 12.10 5.05
CA VAL A 143 2.90 11.72 5.68
C VAL A 143 3.15 11.11 7.07
N ALA A 144 4.16 10.24 7.22
CA ALA A 144 4.51 9.66 8.51
C ALA A 144 4.87 10.73 9.54
N LYS A 145 5.64 11.76 9.12
CA LYS A 145 5.97 12.90 9.98
C LYS A 145 4.73 13.69 10.36
N ALA A 146 3.84 13.98 9.41
CA ALA A 146 2.59 14.69 9.68
C ALA A 146 1.69 13.93 10.66
N LEU A 147 1.61 12.60 10.53
CA LEU A 147 0.86 11.75 11.46
C LEU A 147 1.47 11.73 12.87
N ASN A 148 2.80 11.68 12.98
CA ASN A 148 3.49 11.72 14.27
C ASN A 148 3.39 13.08 14.98
N GLN A 149 3.15 14.16 14.24
CA GLN A 149 3.05 15.53 14.75
C GLN A 149 1.61 15.99 14.96
N ALA A 150 0.62 15.16 14.63
CA ALA A 150 -0.77 15.51 14.82
C ALA A 150 -1.12 15.51 16.31
N ASP A 151 -1.58 16.65 16.83
CA ASP A 151 -2.03 16.77 18.22
C ASP A 151 -3.36 16.03 18.49
N ALA A 152 -4.07 15.63 17.44
CA ALA A 152 -5.37 14.95 17.52
C ALA A 152 -5.26 13.46 17.15
N ASP A 153 -6.07 12.62 17.82
CA ASP A 153 -6.20 11.17 17.57
C ASP A 153 -6.69 10.83 16.13
N VAL A 154 -7.09 11.84 15.37
CA VAL A 154 -7.54 11.75 13.98
C VAL A 154 -7.01 12.96 13.22
N LEU A 155 -6.23 12.70 12.18
CA LEU A 155 -5.86 13.74 11.21
C LEU A 155 -6.86 13.68 10.06
N SER A 156 -7.49 14.82 9.74
CA SER A 156 -8.40 14.86 8.61
C SER A 156 -7.63 14.58 7.31
N CYS A 157 -8.10 13.61 6.51
CA CYS A 157 -7.52 13.33 5.19
C CYS A 157 -7.50 14.59 4.31
N THR A 158 -8.54 15.42 4.39
CA THR A 158 -8.59 16.69 3.65
C THR A 158 -7.50 17.65 4.06
N GLN A 159 -7.23 17.82 5.36
CA GLN A 159 -6.16 18.70 5.84
C GLN A 159 -4.77 18.20 5.41
N LEU A 160 -4.56 16.88 5.48
CA LEU A 160 -3.30 16.30 5.01
C LEU A 160 -3.13 16.50 3.49
N LEU A 161 -4.19 16.30 2.70
CA LEU A 161 -4.17 16.51 1.26
C LEU A 161 -3.96 17.99 0.89
N GLU A 162 -4.60 18.91 1.59
CA GLU A 162 -4.39 20.37 1.44
C GLU A 162 -2.94 20.73 1.73
N ASN A 163 -2.36 20.18 2.80
CA ASN A 163 -0.94 20.39 3.11
C ASN A 163 -0.03 19.81 2.03
N MET A 164 -0.32 18.61 1.52
CA MET A 164 0.43 18.02 0.41
C MET A 164 0.33 18.89 -0.85
N GLN A 165 -0.84 19.43 -1.18
CA GLN A 165 -1.05 20.32 -2.34
C GLN A 165 -0.20 21.59 -2.30
N SER A 166 0.17 22.05 -1.11
CA SER A 166 1.07 23.21 -0.93
C SER A 166 2.54 22.91 -1.23
N GLN A 167 2.92 21.64 -1.42
CA GLN A 167 4.30 21.23 -1.65
C GLN A 167 4.67 21.25 -3.13
N GLU A 168 5.88 21.70 -3.45
CA GLU A 168 6.37 21.79 -4.84
C GLU A 168 6.42 20.43 -5.55
N TRP A 169 6.61 19.33 -4.81
CA TRP A 169 6.66 17.98 -5.34
C TRP A 169 5.27 17.40 -5.70
N TYR A 170 4.18 18.02 -5.24
CA TYR A 170 2.84 17.44 -5.34
C TYR A 170 2.35 17.18 -6.77
N PRO A 171 2.54 18.09 -7.75
CA PRO A 171 2.17 17.81 -9.14
C PRO A 171 2.90 16.58 -9.70
N GLY A 172 4.21 16.46 -9.42
CA GLY A 172 5.01 15.31 -9.83
C GLY A 172 4.51 14.01 -9.20
N PHE A 173 4.17 14.04 -7.91
CA PHE A 173 3.53 12.92 -7.23
C PHE A 173 2.21 12.51 -7.89
N CYS A 174 1.33 13.45 -8.22
CA CYS A 174 0.07 13.14 -8.90
C CYS A 174 0.28 12.48 -10.27
N ASP A 175 1.28 12.91 -11.03
CA ASP A 175 1.58 12.30 -12.33
C ASP A 175 2.17 10.90 -12.18
N LEU A 176 3.03 10.67 -11.17
CA LEU A 176 3.51 9.33 -10.82
C LEU A 176 2.36 8.37 -10.49
N LEU A 177 1.37 8.81 -9.69
CA LEU A 177 0.20 7.99 -9.37
C LEU A 177 -0.58 7.59 -10.63
N LYS A 178 -0.74 8.49 -11.61
CA LYS A 178 -1.43 8.19 -12.88
C LYS A 178 -0.66 7.17 -13.72
N THR A 179 0.64 7.37 -13.89
CA THR A 179 1.49 6.45 -14.64
C THR A 179 1.47 5.07 -14.02
N PHE A 180 1.54 5.03 -12.69
CA PHE A 180 1.58 3.77 -11.98
C PHE A 180 0.22 3.06 -11.95
N HIS A 181 -0.88 3.79 -11.81
CA HIS A 181 -2.24 3.26 -12.00
C HIS A 181 -2.39 2.56 -13.35
N ALA A 182 -1.92 3.20 -14.44
CA ALA A 182 -1.93 2.62 -15.78
C ALA A 182 -1.03 1.37 -15.91
N SER A 183 0.05 1.26 -15.13
CA SER A 183 0.96 0.12 -15.14
C SER A 183 0.52 -1.06 -14.25
N ARG A 184 -0.40 -0.80 -13.31
CA ARG A 184 -0.87 -1.78 -12.32
C ARG A 184 -2.03 -2.61 -12.80
N TYR A 185 -2.81 -2.09 -13.75
CA TYR A 185 -4.08 -2.71 -14.14
C TYR A 185 -4.07 -3.42 -15.49
N PRO A 186 -4.60 -4.67 -15.54
CA PRO A 186 -4.85 -5.59 -14.43
C PRO A 186 -3.56 -6.35 -14.10
N LEU A 187 -3.58 -7.00 -12.93
CA LEU A 187 -3.05 -8.35 -12.71
C LEU A 187 -3.57 -9.31 -13.80
N SER A 188 -3.20 -9.04 -15.06
CA SER A 188 -3.59 -9.86 -16.19
C SER A 188 -2.82 -11.15 -16.04
N LYS A 189 -3.45 -12.26 -16.42
CA LYS A 189 -2.80 -13.56 -16.48
C LYS A 189 -1.43 -13.47 -17.16
N THR A 190 -1.30 -12.68 -18.23
CA THR A 190 -0.06 -12.47 -18.99
C THR A 190 1.03 -11.74 -18.19
N ILE A 191 0.69 -10.68 -17.47
CA ILE A 191 1.64 -9.98 -16.58
C ILE A 191 2.02 -10.89 -15.41
N LEU A 192 1.05 -11.56 -14.81
CA LEU A 192 1.28 -12.45 -13.67
C LEU A 192 2.04 -13.73 -13.98
N GLU A 193 1.90 -14.28 -15.18
CA GLU A 193 2.67 -15.42 -15.64
C GLU A 193 4.12 -15.06 -15.99
N SER A 194 4.38 -13.80 -16.36
CA SER A 194 5.72 -13.33 -16.73
C SER A 194 6.54 -12.78 -15.54
N GLU A 195 5.89 -12.27 -14.49
CA GLU A 195 6.57 -11.65 -13.35
C GLU A 195 7.22 -12.62 -12.37
N LEU A 196 6.71 -13.86 -12.30
CA LEU A 196 7.18 -14.88 -11.38
C LEU A 196 7.39 -16.18 -12.16
N PRO A 197 8.57 -16.81 -12.13
CA PRO A 197 8.78 -18.07 -12.82
C PRO A 197 7.82 -19.15 -12.30
N GLU A 198 7.74 -20.27 -13.02
CA GLU A 198 6.97 -21.44 -12.58
C GLU A 198 7.42 -21.84 -11.18
N MET A 199 6.62 -21.47 -10.18
CA MET A 199 6.82 -21.88 -8.81
C MET A 199 6.45 -23.36 -8.76
N ALA A 200 7.46 -24.21 -8.57
CA ALA A 200 7.32 -25.66 -8.41
C ALA A 200 6.47 -26.05 -7.19
#